data_AF-U6D869-F1
#
_entry.id   AF-U6D869-F1
#
_cell.length_a   1.000
_cell.length_b   1.000
_cell.length_c   1.000
_cell.angle_alpha   90.00
_cell.angle_beta   90.00
_cell.angle_gamma   90.00
#
_symmetry.space_group_name_H-M   'P 1'
#
loop_
_entity.id
_entity.type
_entity.pdbx_description
1 polymer ?
#
loop_
_entity_poly.entity_id
_entity_poly.type
_entity_poly.pdbx_seq_one_letter_code
_entity_poly.pdbx_strand_id
1 'polypeptide(L)'
;ILVFSLDNRESFDEVKRLQKQILEVKSCLKNKTKEAAELPMVICGNKNDHGELCRQVPTTEAELLVSGDENCAYFEVSAKKNTNVDEMFYVLFSMAKLPHEMSPALHRKISVQYGDAFHPRPFCMRRVKDMDAYGMVSPFARRPSVNSDLKYIKAKVLREGQARERDKCTIQ
;
A
#
# COMPACT_ATOMS: atom_id res chain seq x y z
N ILE A 1 1.60 1.58 -4.62
CA ILE A 1 0.90 1.94 -5.87
C ILE A 1 0.47 3.40 -5.76
N LEU A 2 0.86 4.23 -6.72
CA LEU A 2 0.40 5.61 -6.89
C LEU A 2 -0.34 5.68 -8.23
N VAL A 3 -1.52 6.31 -8.26
CA VAL A 3 -2.37 6.31 -9.45
C VAL A 3 -2.70 7.75 -9.83
N PHE A 4 -2.57 8.08 -11.11
CA PHE A 4 -3.04 9.31 -11.71
C PHE A 4 -3.96 8.99 -12.90
N SER A 5 -4.67 9.99 -13.43
CA SER A 5 -5.46 9.81 -14.66
C SER A 5 -4.70 10.37 -15.85
N LEU A 6 -4.64 9.62 -16.95
CA LEU A 6 -3.96 10.04 -18.18
C LEU A 6 -4.56 11.32 -18.80
N ASP A 7 -5.83 11.60 -18.49
CA ASP A 7 -6.60 12.78 -18.93
C ASP A 7 -6.58 13.95 -17.93
N ASN A 8 -5.76 13.88 -16.87
CA ASN A 8 -5.67 14.95 -15.87
C ASN A 8 -4.22 15.17 -15.42
N ARG A 9 -3.61 16.27 -15.90
CA ARG A 9 -2.25 16.68 -15.56
C ARG A 9 -2.02 16.91 -14.06
N GLU A 10 -2.95 17.56 -13.37
CA GLU A 10 -2.81 17.87 -11.93
C GLU A 10 -2.67 16.60 -11.09
N SER A 11 -3.37 15.54 -11.48
CA SER A 11 -3.27 14.24 -10.81
C SER A 11 -1.88 13.61 -10.95
N PHE A 12 -1.18 13.84 -12.06
CA PHE A 12 0.19 13.39 -12.27
C PHE A 12 1.19 14.22 -11.45
N ASP A 13 1.00 15.54 -11.39
CA ASP A 13 1.84 16.41 -10.56
C ASP A 13 1.74 16.05 -9.07
N GLU A 14 0.55 15.68 -8.59
CA GLU A 14 0.36 15.19 -7.23
C GLU A 14 1.06 13.83 -7.00
N VAL A 15 1.03 12.92 -7.97
CA VAL A 15 1.78 11.65 -7.88
C VAL A 15 3.28 11.90 -7.77
N LYS A 16 3.86 12.81 -8.56
CA LYS A 16 5.28 13.20 -8.45
C LYS A 16 5.61 13.72 -7.06
N ARG A 17 4.75 14.59 -6.51
CA ARG A 17 4.91 15.14 -5.17
C ARG A 17 4.87 14.04 -4.10
N LEU A 18 3.91 13.12 -4.20
CA LEU A 18 3.74 12.01 -3.27
C LEU A 18 4.89 11.01 -3.34
N GLN A 19 5.35 10.65 -4.53
CA GLN A 19 6.50 9.76 -4.73
C GLN A 19 7.73 10.31 -4.00
N LYS A 20 8.08 11.58 -4.25
CA LYS A 20 9.20 12.26 -3.58
C LYS A 20 9.05 12.23 -2.05
N GLN A 21 7.87 12.59 -1.55
CA GLN A 21 7.59 12.64 -0.11
C GLN A 21 7.70 11.25 0.56
N ILE A 22 7.26 10.19 -0.13
CA ILE A 22 7.35 8.81 0.35
C ILE A 22 8.82 8.37 0.41
N LEU A 23 9.60 8.61 -0.64
CA LEU A 23 11.01 8.25 -0.71
C LEU A 23 11.82 8.96 0.38
N GLU A 24 11.61 10.26 0.58
CA GLU A 24 12.27 11.03 1.64
C GLU A 24 12.00 10.44 3.04
N VAL A 25 10.75 10.20 3.39
CA VAL A 25 10.37 9.74 4.72
C VAL A 25 10.78 8.28 4.96
N LYS A 26 10.68 7.42 3.95
CA LYS A 26 11.08 6.01 4.07
C LYS A 26 12.59 5.84 4.04
N SER A 27 13.34 6.71 3.36
CA SER A 27 14.80 6.70 3.42
C SER A 27 15.33 6.94 4.84
N CYS A 28 14.72 7.87 5.59
CA CYS A 28 15.06 8.10 7.01
C CYS A 28 14.86 6.87 7.92
N LEU A 29 14.01 5.92 7.52
CA LEU A 29 13.78 4.66 8.25
C LEU A 29 14.79 3.57 7.89
N LYS A 30 15.31 3.55 6.66
CA LYS A 30 16.29 2.54 6.21
C LYS A 30 17.58 2.55 7.04
N ASN A 31 18.00 3.71 7.54
CA ASN A 31 19.20 3.86 8.35
C ASN A 31 19.09 3.25 9.76
N LYS A 32 17.91 2.76 10.17
CA LYS A 32 17.64 2.30 11.55
C LYS A 32 17.48 0.80 11.72
N THR A 33 17.20 0.05 10.65
CA THR A 33 16.94 -1.40 10.73
C THR A 33 17.92 -2.14 9.83
N LYS A 34 18.54 -3.22 10.33
CA LYS A 34 19.57 -4.01 9.63
C LYS A 34 19.11 -4.63 8.29
N GLU A 35 17.81 -4.63 8.02
CA GLU A 35 17.25 -4.95 6.72
C GLU A 35 16.73 -3.68 6.07
N ALA A 36 17.56 -3.06 5.23
CA ALA A 36 17.15 -1.97 4.37
C ALA A 36 16.26 -2.54 3.26
N ALA A 37 15.02 -2.88 3.59
CA ALA A 37 14.05 -3.36 2.61
C ALA A 37 13.88 -2.28 1.52
N GLU A 38 14.08 -2.70 0.27
CA GLU A 38 13.77 -1.87 -0.88
C GLU A 38 12.29 -1.49 -0.86
N LEU A 39 11.95 -0.32 -1.40
CA LEU A 39 10.58 0.19 -1.34
C LEU A 39 9.92 -0.02 -2.71
N PRO A 40 9.33 -1.20 -2.97
CA PRO A 40 8.70 -1.48 -4.25
C PRO A 40 7.54 -0.51 -4.48
N MET A 41 7.59 0.21 -5.59
CA MET A 41 6.61 1.19 -5.98
C MET A 41 6.15 0.93 -7.41
N VAL A 42 4.86 1.15 -7.66
CA VAL A 42 4.31 1.16 -9.00
C VAL A 42 3.51 2.44 -9.18
N ILE A 43 3.77 3.14 -10.28
CA ILE A 43 3.04 4.32 -10.73
C ILE A 43 2.10 3.91 -11.86
N CYS A 44 0.83 4.30 -11.78
CA CYS A 44 -0.18 3.87 -12.73
C CYS A 44 -0.85 5.07 -13.40
N GLY A 45 -0.78 5.12 -14.73
CA GLY A 45 -1.62 6.00 -15.55
C GLY A 45 -2.96 5.32 -15.83
N ASN A 46 -4.01 5.74 -15.15
CA ASN A 46 -5.35 5.17 -15.32
C ASN A 46 -6.11 5.82 -16.50
N LYS A 47 -7.09 5.09 -17.04
CA LYS A 47 -7.93 5.44 -18.19
C LYS A 47 -7.21 5.34 -19.55
N ASN A 48 -6.37 4.34 -19.74
CA ASN A 48 -5.76 4.07 -21.06
C ASN A 48 -6.82 3.77 -22.16
N ASP A 49 -8.08 3.57 -21.79
CA ASP A 49 -9.18 3.41 -22.73
C ASP A 49 -9.76 4.71 -23.32
N HIS A 50 -9.40 5.89 -22.83
CA HIS A 50 -9.96 7.18 -23.30
C HIS A 50 -9.39 7.70 -24.64
N GLY A 51 -8.47 6.96 -25.26
CA GLY A 51 -7.83 7.33 -26.53
C GLY A 51 -6.88 8.51 -26.39
N GLU A 52 -6.04 8.71 -27.42
CA GLU A 52 -4.93 9.66 -27.37
C GLU A 52 -5.36 11.14 -27.34
N LEU A 53 -6.54 11.46 -27.88
CA LEU A 53 -7.04 12.84 -27.96
C LEU A 53 -7.35 13.46 -26.59
N CYS A 54 -7.68 12.64 -25.59
CA CYS A 54 -7.98 13.08 -24.23
C CYS A 54 -6.74 13.07 -23.33
N ARG A 55 -5.59 12.59 -23.83
CA ARG A 55 -4.36 12.43 -23.03
C ARG A 55 -3.73 13.79 -22.76
N GLN A 56 -3.47 14.07 -21.49
CA GLN A 56 -2.73 15.25 -21.03
C GLN A 56 -1.31 14.93 -20.55
N VAL A 57 -1.02 13.65 -20.27
CA VAL A 57 0.28 13.19 -19.78
C VAL A 57 0.87 12.20 -20.79
N PRO A 58 1.95 12.59 -21.50
CA PRO A 58 2.64 11.70 -22.43
C PRO A 58 3.26 10.50 -21.70
N THR A 59 3.23 9.33 -22.33
CA THR A 59 3.84 8.10 -21.80
C THR A 59 5.33 8.31 -21.49
N THR A 60 6.05 9.01 -22.38
CA THR A 60 7.48 9.33 -22.19
C THR A 60 7.75 10.14 -20.92
N GLU A 61 6.86 11.05 -20.53
CA GLU A 61 7.02 11.84 -19.30
C GLU A 61 6.86 10.96 -18.06
N ALA A 62 5.91 10.02 -18.09
CA ALA A 62 5.70 9.08 -17.00
C ALA A 62 6.81 8.02 -16.91
N GLU A 63 7.34 7.56 -18.04
CA GLU A 63 8.50 6.66 -18.09
C GLU A 63 9.76 7.34 -17.55
N LEU A 64 9.98 8.62 -17.89
CA LEU A 64 11.10 9.40 -17.34
C LEU A 64 11.02 9.55 -15.81
N LEU A 65 9.82 9.57 -15.23
CA LEU A 65 9.65 9.67 -13.78
C LEU A 65 10.15 8.43 -13.03
N VAL A 66 10.06 7.25 -13.65
CA VAL A 66 10.53 5.99 -13.08
C VAL A 66 11.93 5.61 -13.57
N SER A 67 12.44 6.31 -14.60
CA SER A 67 13.76 6.06 -15.18
C SER A 67 14.86 6.28 -14.12
N GLY A 68 15.61 5.22 -13.83
CA GLY A 68 16.71 5.25 -12.87
C GLY A 68 16.37 4.76 -11.46
N ASP A 69 15.12 4.35 -11.20
CA ASP A 69 14.74 3.66 -9.96
C ASP A 69 14.32 2.22 -10.26
N GLU A 70 15.21 1.27 -10.01
CA GLU A 70 14.95 -0.18 -10.21
C GLU A 70 13.79 -0.70 -9.33
N ASN A 71 13.45 0.05 -8.27
CA ASN A 71 12.35 -0.26 -7.36
C ASN A 71 11.05 0.47 -7.72
N CYS A 72 11.00 1.14 -8.87
CA CYS A 72 9.81 1.81 -9.36
C CYS A 72 9.45 1.35 -10.78
N ALA A 73 8.21 0.87 -10.97
CA ALA A 73 7.70 0.51 -12.29
C ALA A 73 6.52 1.41 -12.70
N TYR A 74 6.32 1.57 -14.01
CA TYR A 74 5.21 2.33 -14.58
C TYR A 74 4.29 1.43 -15.40
N PHE A 75 2.97 1.59 -15.24
CA PHE A 75 1.96 0.90 -16.03
C PHE A 75 0.85 1.85 -16.47
N GLU A 76 0.40 1.73 -17.71
CA GLU A 76 -0.86 2.29 -18.16
C GLU A 76 -1.99 1.27 -18.00
N VAL A 77 -3.02 1.62 -17.24
CA VAL A 77 -4.11 0.71 -16.85
C VAL A 77 -5.47 1.28 -17.26
N SER A 78 -6.44 0.39 -17.46
CA SER A 78 -7.85 0.76 -17.50
C SER A 78 -8.59 -0.02 -16.43
N ALA A 79 -8.95 0.66 -15.33
CA ALA A 79 -9.81 0.04 -14.32
C ALA A 79 -11.17 -0.37 -14.90
N LYS A 80 -11.68 0.37 -15.91
CA LYS A 80 -12.96 0.11 -16.56
C LYS A 80 -12.92 -1.17 -17.41
N LYS A 81 -11.84 -1.38 -18.17
CA LYS A 81 -11.66 -2.55 -19.04
C LYS A 81 -10.86 -3.68 -18.39
N ASN A 82 -10.46 -3.52 -17.13
CA ASN A 82 -9.53 -4.40 -16.42
C ASN A 82 -8.24 -4.68 -17.21
N THR A 83 -7.72 -3.67 -17.92
CA THR A 83 -6.51 -3.80 -18.74
C THR A 83 -5.27 -3.48 -17.91
N ASN A 84 -4.25 -4.35 -17.98
CA ASN A 84 -2.95 -4.26 -17.29
C ASN A 84 -3.01 -4.21 -15.75
N VAL A 85 -4.18 -4.39 -15.14
CA VAL A 85 -4.35 -4.37 -13.68
C VAL A 85 -3.65 -5.56 -13.03
N ASP A 86 -3.87 -6.77 -13.57
CA ASP A 86 -3.29 -7.99 -13.01
C ASP A 86 -1.76 -8.03 -13.16
N GLU A 87 -1.25 -7.60 -14.30
CA GLU A 87 0.19 -7.51 -14.58
C GLU A 87 0.88 -6.51 -13.65
N MET A 88 0.29 -5.33 -13.44
CA MET A 88 0.78 -4.33 -12.50
C MET A 88 0.90 -4.90 -11.08
N PHE A 89 -0.09 -5.67 -10.61
CA PHE A 89 -0.03 -6.32 -9.30
C PHE A 89 1.02 -7.43 -9.25
N TYR A 90 1.11 -8.24 -10.30
CA TYR A 90 2.11 -9.30 -10.41
C TYR A 90 3.54 -8.75 -10.27
N VAL A 91 3.84 -7.66 -11.00
CA VAL A 91 5.15 -7.01 -10.95
C VAL A 91 5.40 -6.39 -9.58
N LEU A 92 4.41 -5.71 -8.99
CA LEU A 92 4.54 -5.18 -7.63
C LEU A 92 4.90 -6.26 -6.60
N PHE A 93 4.20 -7.40 -6.62
CA PHE A 93 4.46 -8.47 -5.67
C PHE A 93 5.81 -9.13 -5.90
N SER A 94 6.21 -9.28 -7.16
CA SER A 94 7.55 -9.77 -7.51
C SER A 94 8.64 -8.86 -6.93
N MET A 95 8.53 -7.55 -7.14
CA MET A 95 9.47 -6.56 -6.57
C MET A 95 9.47 -6.58 -5.03
N ALA A 96 8.30 -6.78 -4.43
CA ALA A 96 8.14 -6.85 -2.98
C ALA A 96 8.53 -8.19 -2.36
N LYS A 97 8.89 -9.20 -3.17
CA LYS A 97 9.09 -10.60 -2.72
C LYS A 97 7.88 -11.16 -1.98
N LEU A 98 6.68 -10.81 -2.46
CA LEU A 98 5.40 -11.23 -1.90
C LEU A 98 4.74 -12.33 -2.77
N PRO A 99 3.97 -13.24 -2.17
CA PRO A 99 3.25 -14.28 -2.90
C PRO A 99 2.21 -13.68 -3.85
N HIS A 100 2.09 -14.24 -5.06
CA HIS A 100 1.19 -13.72 -6.10
C HIS A 100 -0.28 -14.03 -5.80
N GLU A 101 -0.56 -14.98 -4.92
CA GLU A 101 -1.89 -15.29 -4.39
C GLU A 101 -2.54 -14.07 -3.69
N MET A 102 -1.76 -13.05 -3.34
CA MET A 102 -2.26 -11.75 -2.85
C MET A 102 -2.89 -10.88 -3.96
N SER A 103 -2.81 -11.28 -5.23
CA SER A 103 -3.48 -10.58 -6.32
C SER A 103 -5.01 -10.57 -6.13
N PRO A 104 -5.68 -9.42 -6.26
CA PRO A 104 -7.13 -9.33 -6.13
C PRO A 104 -7.89 -10.32 -7.03
N ALA A 105 -7.37 -10.62 -8.23
CA ALA A 105 -7.97 -11.58 -9.15
C ALA A 105 -7.89 -13.04 -8.68
N LEU A 106 -6.89 -13.36 -7.85
CA LEU A 106 -6.68 -14.69 -7.25
C LEU A 106 -7.34 -14.83 -5.89
N HIS A 107 -7.97 -13.78 -5.37
CA HIS A 107 -8.65 -13.77 -4.07
C HIS A 107 -9.99 -14.55 -4.08
N ARG A 108 -10.08 -15.61 -4.91
CA ARG A 108 -11.28 -16.38 -5.19
C ARG A 108 -11.76 -17.09 -3.92
N LYS A 109 -12.77 -16.48 -3.28
CA LYS A 109 -13.64 -17.01 -2.22
C LYS A 109 -12.98 -17.26 -0.86
N ILE A 110 -12.72 -16.20 -0.10
CA ILE A 110 -13.24 -16.23 1.28
C ILE A 110 -14.73 -15.94 1.12
N SER A 111 -15.52 -17.01 1.04
CA SER A 111 -16.97 -16.91 1.03
C SER A 111 -17.39 -16.02 2.21
N VAL A 112 -18.10 -14.94 1.94
CA VAL A 112 -18.84 -14.17 2.96
C VAL A 112 -20.05 -15.02 3.42
N GLN A 113 -19.86 -16.31 3.67
CA GLN A 113 -20.82 -17.20 4.33
C GLN A 113 -20.70 -17.13 5.85
N TYR A 114 -19.97 -16.16 6.40
CA TYR A 114 -20.04 -15.82 7.83
C TYR A 114 -21.11 -14.78 8.16
N GLY A 115 -22.06 -14.53 7.24
CA GLY A 115 -23.25 -13.73 7.51
C GLY A 115 -24.35 -14.47 8.27
N ASP A 116 -24.32 -15.80 8.35
CA ASP A 116 -25.46 -16.60 8.85
C ASP A 116 -25.20 -17.33 10.19
N ALA A 117 -24.06 -17.06 10.84
CA ALA A 117 -23.68 -17.70 12.10
C ALA A 117 -23.97 -16.86 13.36
N PHE A 118 -24.68 -15.73 13.26
CA PHE A 118 -25.18 -15.02 14.43
C PHE A 118 -26.49 -15.63 14.94
N HIS A 119 -26.43 -16.91 15.30
CA HIS A 119 -27.32 -17.42 16.33
C HIS A 119 -26.66 -17.08 17.67
N PRO A 120 -27.32 -16.32 18.57
CA PRO A 120 -26.78 -16.08 19.90
C PRO A 120 -26.84 -17.39 20.68
N ARG A 121 -25.79 -18.22 20.58
CA ARG A 121 -25.61 -19.35 21.49
C ARG A 121 -24.96 -18.81 22.77
N PRO A 122 -25.54 -19.09 23.95
CA PRO A 122 -24.93 -18.67 25.21
C PRO A 122 -23.57 -19.36 25.35
N PHE A 123 -22.56 -18.57 25.69
CA PHE A 123 -21.19 -19.00 25.92
C PHE A 123 -21.14 -20.12 26.97
N CYS A 124 -20.73 -21.32 26.56
CA CYS A 124 -20.21 -22.34 27.49
C CYS A 124 -18.73 -22.54 27.16
N MET A 125 -17.88 -22.22 28.13
CA MET A 125 -16.43 -22.37 28.06
C MET A 125 -16.07 -23.85 27.88
N ARG A 126 -15.65 -24.25 26.67
CA ARG A 126 -14.83 -25.45 26.49
C ARG A 126 -13.55 -25.06 25.76
N ARG A 127 -12.43 -25.21 26.46
CA ARG A 127 -11.08 -25.13 25.90
C ARG A 127 -10.96 -26.22 24.83
N VAL A 128 -10.82 -25.83 23.58
CA VAL A 128 -10.30 -26.69 22.52
C VAL A 128 -9.12 -25.96 21.88
N LYS A 129 -8.02 -26.68 21.90
CA LYS A 129 -6.69 -26.32 21.42
C LYS A 129 -6.62 -26.78 19.97
N ASP A 130 -6.86 -25.86 19.04
CA ASP A 130 -6.11 -25.76 17.79
C ASP A 130 -6.36 -24.35 17.23
N MET A 131 -5.30 -23.55 17.17
CA MET A 131 -5.40 -22.12 16.92
C MET A 131 -5.00 -21.87 15.47
N ASP A 132 -5.89 -22.24 14.55
CA ASP A 132 -5.86 -21.68 13.21
C ASP A 132 -6.00 -20.16 13.37
N ALA A 133 -4.98 -19.43 12.92
CA ALA A 133 -4.94 -17.98 13.00
C ALA A 133 -5.94 -17.39 12.00
N TYR A 134 -7.21 -17.31 12.38
CA TYR A 134 -8.19 -16.55 11.62
C TYR A 134 -7.85 -15.06 11.71
N GLY A 135 -7.59 -14.44 10.56
CA GLY A 135 -7.42 -13.00 10.46
C GLY A 135 -8.72 -12.29 10.85
N MET A 136 -8.81 -11.82 12.09
CA MET A 136 -9.94 -11.02 12.54
C MET A 136 -9.83 -9.60 11.95
N VAL A 137 -10.59 -9.32 10.90
CA VAL A 137 -10.76 -7.96 10.39
C VAL A 137 -11.83 -7.29 11.24
N SER A 138 -11.44 -6.32 12.07
CA SER A 138 -12.43 -5.48 12.78
C SER A 138 -13.31 -4.76 11.75
N PRO A 139 -14.65 -4.85 11.82
CA PRO A 139 -15.57 -4.26 10.84
C PRO A 139 -15.40 -2.75 10.62
N PHE A 140 -14.75 -2.06 11.57
CA PHE A 140 -14.51 -0.62 11.53
C PHE A 140 -13.03 -0.26 11.41
N ALA A 141 -12.14 -1.24 11.17
CA ALA A 141 -10.73 -0.97 10.91
C ALA A 141 -10.60 -0.17 9.61
N ARG A 142 -10.49 1.16 9.74
CA ARG A 142 -10.11 2.04 8.63
C ARG A 142 -8.62 2.26 8.67
N ARG A 143 -7.96 2.01 7.54
CA ARG A 143 -6.56 2.41 7.36
C ARG A 143 -6.49 3.96 7.42
N PRO A 144 -5.65 4.56 8.27
CA PRO A 144 -5.48 6.01 8.31
C PRO A 144 -5.03 6.54 6.93
N SER A 145 -5.29 7.82 6.67
CA SER A 145 -4.86 8.45 5.40
C SER A 145 -3.34 8.39 5.24
N VAL A 146 -2.85 8.34 4.01
CA VAL A 146 -1.41 8.38 3.71
C VAL A 146 -0.77 9.61 4.34
N ASN A 147 -1.43 10.76 4.28
CA ASN A 147 -0.91 12.01 4.84
C ASN A 147 -0.78 11.93 6.38
N SER A 148 -1.82 11.43 7.08
CA SER A 148 -1.74 11.22 8.53
C SER A 148 -0.69 10.19 8.93
N ASP A 149 -0.57 9.09 8.19
CA ASP A 149 0.43 8.04 8.44
C ASP A 149 1.85 8.59 8.25
N LEU A 150 2.08 9.35 7.18
CA LEU A 150 3.38 9.94 6.90
C LEU A 150 3.79 11.00 7.93
N LYS A 151 2.83 11.83 8.39
CA LYS A 151 3.05 12.76 9.51
C LYS A 151 3.41 12.02 10.80
N TYR A 152 2.69 10.94 11.11
CA TYR A 152 2.96 10.11 12.29
C TYR A 152 4.35 9.48 12.23
N ILE A 153 4.71 8.85 11.10
CA ILE A 153 6.02 8.25 10.88
C ILE A 153 7.13 9.29 11.05
N LYS A 154 7.01 10.45 10.40
CA LYS A 154 7.98 11.54 10.51
C LYS A 154 8.14 11.99 11.97
N ALA A 155 7.03 12.16 12.70
CA ALA A 155 7.06 12.53 14.11
C ALA A 155 7.71 11.46 15.00
N LYS A 156 7.44 10.17 14.75
CA LYS A 156 8.06 9.05 15.48
C LYS A 156 9.57 9.00 15.24
N VAL A 157 9.99 9.13 13.99
CA VAL A 157 11.42 9.13 13.62
C VAL A 157 12.16 10.30 14.28
N LEU A 158 11.55 11.49 14.35
CA LEU A 158 12.11 12.69 14.98
C LEU A 158 12.12 12.60 16.52
N ARG A 159 11.06 12.09 17.17
CA ARG A 159 10.99 11.96 18.64
C ARG A 159 12.03 10.98 19.19
N GLU A 160 12.34 9.92 18.47
CA GLU A 160 13.39 8.97 18.89
C GLU A 160 14.81 9.58 18.89
N GLY A 161 15.03 10.72 18.23
CA GLY A 161 16.28 11.48 18.34
C GLY A 161 16.44 12.23 19.67
N GLN A 162 15.35 12.49 20.38
CA GLN A 162 15.33 13.15 21.70
C GLN A 162 14.99 12.18 22.85
N ALA A 163 14.50 10.97 22.56
CA ALA A 163 14.01 10.03 23.57
C ALA A 163 15.10 9.13 24.21
N ARG A 164 16.36 9.57 24.26
CA ARG A 164 17.39 8.92 25.11
C ARG A 164 17.40 9.41 26.55
N GLU A 165 16.45 10.26 26.93
CA GLU A 165 16.29 10.71 28.31
C GLU A 165 14.80 10.74 28.66
N ARG A 166 14.21 9.59 29.02
CA ARG A 166 13.01 9.59 29.87
C ARG A 166 13.05 8.44 30.87
N ASP A 167 12.85 8.88 32.11
CA ASP A 167 13.01 8.20 33.37
C ASP A 167 12.31 6.85 33.48
N LYS A 168 12.99 5.94 34.18
CA LYS A 168 12.43 4.69 34.68
C LYS A 168 11.27 5.03 35.60
N CYS A 169 10.05 4.67 35.21
CA CYS A 169 8.91 4.69 36.12
C CYS A 169 9.03 3.49 37.07
N THR A 170 9.46 3.75 38.31
CA THR A 170 9.36 2.77 39.40
C THR A 170 7.91 2.76 39.89
N ILE A 171 7.27 1.61 39.75
CA ILE A 171 5.97 1.32 40.34
C ILE A 171 6.20 1.09 41.83
N GLN A 172 5.54 1.90 42.67
CA GLN A 172 5.40 1.69 44.11
C GLN A 172 3.98 1.19 44.40
#